data_AF-A0A218WSK1-F1
#
_entry.id   AF-A0A218WSK1-F1
#
_cell.length_a   1.000
_cell.length_b   1.000
_cell.length_c   1.000
_cell.angle_alpha   90.00
_cell.angle_beta   90.00
_cell.angle_gamma   90.00
#
_symmetry.space_group_name_H-M   'P 1'
#
loop_
_entity.id
_entity.type
_entity.pdbx_description
1 polymer ?
#
loop_
_entity_poly.entity_id
_entity_poly.type
_entity_poly.pdbx_seq_one_letter_code
_entity_poly.pdbx_strand_id
1 'polypeptide(L)'
;MGDERLIPYSSIEEFQDALTKGTGNGGVDAIFNEIPYLKLYLAKYCNMYTVVGPTYKTDGFGFCWDHTKSTCKLLMKNLQSLI
;
A
#
# COMPACT_ATOMS: atom_id res chain seq x y z
N MET A 1 -6.04 -16.33 -15.50
CA MET A 1 -5.51 -16.60 -14.15
C MET A 1 -4.89 -15.30 -13.66
N GLY A 2 -5.67 -14.43 -13.02
CA GLY A 2 -5.21 -13.06 -12.71
C GLY A 2 -5.63 -12.62 -11.32
N ASP A 3 -6.93 -12.41 -11.11
CA ASP A 3 -7.39 -11.63 -9.95
C ASP A 3 -8.25 -12.40 -8.94
N GLU A 4 -8.51 -13.70 -9.17
CA GLU A 4 -9.34 -14.52 -8.27
C GLU A 4 -8.79 -14.65 -6.84
N ARG A 5 -7.51 -14.30 -6.64
CA ARG A 5 -6.80 -14.34 -5.35
C ARG A 5 -6.62 -12.96 -4.72
N LEU A 6 -7.07 -11.90 -5.38
CA LEU A 6 -6.99 -10.54 -4.85
C LEU A 6 -8.25 -10.24 -4.04
N ILE A 7 -8.06 -10.00 -2.76
CA ILE A 7 -9.14 -9.65 -1.83
C ILE A 7 -8.98 -8.17 -1.49
N PRO A 8 -10.02 -7.33 -1.72
CA PRO A 8 -9.96 -5.93 -1.38
C PRO A 8 -10.08 -5.73 0.13
N TYR A 9 -9.23 -4.85 0.67
CA TYR A 9 -9.24 -4.42 2.06
C TYR A 9 -9.15 -2.90 2.12
N SER A 10 -9.85 -2.31 3.09
CA SER A 10 -10.09 -0.86 3.16
C SER A 10 -9.37 -0.18 4.33
N SER A 11 -8.90 -0.96 5.30
CA SER A 11 -8.35 -0.46 6.56
C SER A 11 -7.09 -1.20 6.99
N ILE A 12 -6.28 -0.53 7.81
CA ILE A 12 -5.07 -1.10 8.41
C ILE A 12 -5.42 -2.24 9.38
N GLU A 13 -6.57 -2.15 10.03
CA GLU A 13 -7.11 -3.16 10.94
C GLU A 13 -7.49 -4.44 10.18
N GLU A 14 -8.08 -4.32 9.00
CA GLU A 14 -8.36 -5.46 8.12
C GLU A 14 -7.08 -6.16 7.65
N PHE A 15 -6.02 -5.41 7.34
CA PHE A 15 -4.72 -6.00 6.99
C PHE A 15 -4.19 -6.85 8.15
N GLN A 16 -4.27 -6.31 9.37
CA GLN A 16 -3.82 -7.01 10.57
C GLN A 16 -4.59 -8.32 10.80
N ASP A 17 -5.92 -8.27 10.72
CA ASP A 17 -6.77 -9.44 10.89
C ASP A 17 -6.50 -10.49 9.82
N ALA A 18 -6.41 -10.08 8.55
CA ALA A 18 -6.16 -10.98 7.43
C ALA A 18 -4.78 -11.65 7.51
N LEU A 19 -3.72 -10.90 7.84
CA LEU A 19 -2.37 -11.45 8.01
C LEU A 19 -2.26 -12.36 9.24
N THR A 20 -2.96 -12.03 10.33
CA THR A 20 -2.97 -12.87 11.55
C THR A 20 -3.68 -14.20 11.31
N LYS A 21 -4.78 -14.19 10.54
CA LYS A 21 -5.50 -15.42 10.17
C LYS A 21 -4.66 -16.32 9.26
N GLY A 22 -3.92 -15.73 8.32
CA GLY A 22 -3.16 -16.45 7.30
C GLY A 22 -4.09 -17.25 6.35
N THR A 23 -3.53 -17.77 5.27
CA THR A 23 -4.32 -18.50 4.24
C THR A 23 -5.05 -19.72 4.78
N GLY A 24 -4.49 -20.40 5.79
CA GLY A 24 -5.11 -21.58 6.42
C GLY A 24 -6.42 -21.30 7.18
N ASN A 25 -6.68 -20.04 7.57
CA ASN A 25 -7.87 -19.66 8.33
C ASN A 25 -8.71 -18.58 7.62
N GLY A 26 -8.66 -18.54 6.30
CA GLY A 26 -9.43 -17.57 5.49
C GLY A 26 -8.87 -16.14 5.50
N GLY A 27 -7.60 -15.99 5.85
CA GLY A 27 -6.82 -14.76 5.72
C GLY A 27 -5.92 -14.78 4.47
N VAL A 28 -4.80 -14.05 4.54
CA VAL A 28 -3.85 -13.89 3.41
C VAL A 28 -2.41 -14.08 3.85
N ASP A 29 -1.55 -14.46 2.89
CA ASP A 29 -0.10 -14.59 3.12
C ASP A 29 0.64 -13.25 2.96
N ALA A 30 0.08 -12.31 2.20
CA ALA A 30 0.70 -11.02 1.92
C ALA A 30 -0.33 -9.94 1.58
N ILE A 31 0.04 -8.68 1.83
CA ILE A 31 -0.71 -7.49 1.42
C ILE A 31 0.11 -6.74 0.37
N PHE A 32 -0.56 -6.29 -0.69
CA PHE A 32 0.03 -5.46 -1.74
C PHE A 32 -0.62 -4.07 -1.71
N ASN A 33 0.17 -3.02 -1.46
CA ASN A 33 -0.29 -1.63 -1.41
C ASN A 33 0.88 -0.67 -1.64
N GLU A 34 0.60 0.62 -1.80
CA GLU A 34 1.61 1.67 -1.93
C GLU A 34 2.52 1.72 -0.69
N ILE A 35 3.82 1.91 -0.94
CA ILE A 35 4.88 2.01 0.09
C ILE A 35 4.50 2.93 1.27
N PRO A 36 3.98 4.16 1.06
CA PRO A 36 3.59 5.03 2.18
C PRO A 36 2.55 4.40 3.11
N TYR A 37 1.58 3.64 2.59
CA TYR A 37 0.61 2.93 3.44
C TYR A 37 1.26 1.74 4.16
N LEU A 38 2.16 1.00 3.50
CA LEU A 38 2.90 -0.09 4.13
C LEU A 38 3.82 0.42 5.26
N LYS A 39 4.46 1.59 5.08
CA LYS A 39 5.24 2.25 6.14
C LYS A 39 4.38 2.64 7.34
N LEU A 40 3.18 3.16 7.09
CA LEU A 40 2.22 3.49 8.15
C LEU A 40 1.77 2.24 8.91
N TYR A 41 1.48 1.16 8.18
CA TYR A 41 1.14 -0.14 8.75
C TYR A 41 2.27 -0.67 9.64
N LEU A 42 3.51 -0.69 9.13
CA LEU A 42 4.67 -1.13 9.89
C LEU A 42 4.91 -0.25 11.11
N ALA A 43 4.73 1.07 11.04
CA ALA A 43 4.87 1.93 12.23
C ALA A 43 3.87 1.59 13.35
N LYS A 44 2.70 1.02 13.01
CA LYS A 44 1.70 0.55 13.97
C LYS A 44 1.99 -0.86 14.49
N TYR A 45 2.56 -1.73 13.65
CA TYR A 45 2.82 -3.15 13.94
C TYR A 45 4.32 -3.51 13.76
N CYS A 46 5.21 -2.67 14.32
CA CYS A 46 6.66 -2.60 14.04
C CYS A 46 7.43 -3.92 13.99
N ASN A 47 7.01 -4.92 14.77
CA ASN A 47 7.83 -6.12 15.01
C ASN A 47 7.21 -7.41 14.46
N MET A 48 6.04 -7.33 13.82
CA MET A 48 5.31 -8.53 13.38
C MET A 48 5.45 -8.80 11.88
N TYR A 49 5.76 -7.77 11.09
CA TYR A 49 5.74 -7.85 9.62
C TYR A 49 6.92 -7.10 9.01
N THR A 50 7.21 -7.42 7.75
CA THR A 50 8.23 -6.74 6.96
C THR A 50 7.80 -6.64 5.51
N VAL A 51 8.34 -5.65 4.79
CA VAL A 51 8.19 -5.58 3.33
C VAL A 51 9.19 -6.54 2.71
N VAL A 52 8.69 -7.47 1.88
CA VAL A 52 9.50 -8.47 1.18
C VAL A 52 9.42 -8.27 -0.34
N GLY A 53 10.48 -8.69 -1.02
CA GLY A 53 10.55 -8.68 -2.48
C GLY A 53 10.93 -7.32 -3.09
N PRO A 54 11.01 -7.26 -4.42
CA PRO A 54 11.32 -6.01 -5.11
C PRO A 54 10.18 -5.01 -4.95
N THR A 55 10.55 -3.75 -4.73
CA THR A 55 9.58 -2.66 -4.80
C THR A 55 9.22 -2.41 -6.26
N TYR A 56 8.01 -2.83 -6.66
CA TYR A 56 7.48 -2.50 -7.96
C TYR A 56 7.21 -0.99 -8.03
N LYS A 57 7.71 -0.34 -9.07
CA LYS A 57 7.46 1.09 -9.27
C LYS A 57 6.00 1.29 -9.64
N THR A 58 5.26 1.88 -8.73
CA THR A 58 3.91 2.41 -8.92
C THR A 58 3.99 3.92 -9.18
N ASP A 59 2.92 4.48 -9.73
CA ASP A 59 2.79 5.93 -9.84
C ASP A 59 2.70 6.59 -8.45
N GLY A 60 3.13 7.84 -8.33
CA GLY A 60 3.08 8.59 -7.08
C GLY A 60 1.76 9.33 -6.85
N PHE A 61 1.54 9.82 -5.63
CA PHE A 61 0.40 10.70 -5.35
C PHE A 61 0.55 12.06 -6.05
N GLY A 62 -0.54 12.55 -6.62
CA GLY A 62 -0.63 13.87 -7.24
C GLY A 62 -2.00 14.50 -6.97
N PHE A 63 -2.07 15.82 -7.00
CA PHE A 63 -3.33 16.56 -6.94
C PHE A 63 -3.81 16.84 -8.37
N CYS A 64 -5.06 16.52 -8.66
CA CYS A 64 -5.73 16.94 -9.89
C CYS A 64 -6.71 18.08 -9.53
N TRP A 65 -6.57 19.23 -10.19
CA TRP A 65 -7.48 20.37 -10.05
C TRP A 65 -8.13 20.65 -11.39
N ASP A 66 -9.45 20.49 -11.46
CA ASP A 66 -10.21 20.52 -12.71
C ASP A 66 -10.59 21.95 -13.09
N HIS A 67 -9.71 22.62 -13.82
CA HIS A 67 -10.08 23.79 -14.61
C HIS A 67 -9.48 23.62 -16.01
N THR A 68 -10.26 23.08 -16.94
CA THR A 68 -9.98 23.02 -18.38
C THR A 68 -8.72 22.25 -18.82
N LYS A 69 -8.94 21.03 -19.34
CA LYS A 69 -8.05 20.20 -20.19
C LYS A 69 -6.57 20.10 -19.76
N SER A 70 -6.26 18.93 -19.19
CA SER A 70 -4.99 18.22 -19.34
C SER A 70 -3.74 18.94 -18.85
N THR A 71 -3.56 19.03 -17.53
CA THR A 71 -2.20 19.00 -16.95
C THR A 71 -2.24 18.31 -15.59
N CYS A 72 -2.13 16.98 -15.59
CA CYS A 72 -1.71 16.23 -14.40
C CYS A 72 -0.25 16.62 -14.11
N LYS A 73 -0.04 17.60 -13.22
CA LYS A 73 1.31 17.97 -12.81
C LYS A 73 1.76 17.01 -11.71
N LEU A 74 2.56 15.99 -12.08
CA LEU A 74 3.30 15.16 -11.12
C LEU A 74 4.33 16.03 -10.41
N LEU A 75 3.98 16.58 -9.25
CA LEU A 75 4.95 17.17 -8.34
C LEU A 75 5.47 16.06 -7.43
N MET A 76 6.49 15.34 -7.91
CA MET A 76 7.31 14.50 -7.04
C MET A 76 8.10 15.42 -6.09
N LYS A 77 7.49 15.85 -4.99
CA LYS A 77 8.27 16.31 -3.84
C LYS A 77 8.82 15.06 -3.18
N ASN A 78 10.08 14.80 -3.52
CA ASN A 78 10.92 13.77 -2.93
C ASN A 78 10.89 13.94 -1.39
N LEU A 79 10.12 13.10 -0.69
CA LEU A 79 10.09 13.04 0.77
C LEU A 79 11.35 12.29 1.25
N GLN A 80 12.51 12.84 0.93
CA GLN A 80 13.82 12.42 1.42
C GLN A 80 14.32 13.32 2.57
N SER A 81 13.47 14.18 3.16
CA SER A 81 13.87 15.07 4.26
C SER A 81 13.06 14.88 5.55
N LEU A 82 12.80 13.63 5.94
CA LEU A 82 12.51 13.34 7.35
C LEU A 82 13.30 12.10 7.78
N ILE A 83 14.62 12.28 7.75
CA ILE A 83 15.57 11.67 8.69
C ILE A 83 16.31 12.86 9.32
#